data_AF-A0A0S8CCV3-F1
#
_entry.id   AF-A0A0S8CCV3-F1
#
_cell.length_a   1.000
_cell.length_b   1.000
_cell.length_c   1.000
_cell.angle_alpha   90.00
_cell.angle_beta   90.00
_cell.angle_gamma   90.00
#
_symmetry.space_group_name_H-M   'P 1'
#
loop_
_entity.id
_entity.type
_entity.pdbx_description
1 polymer ?
#
loop_
_entity_poly.entity_id
_entity_poly.type
_entity_poly.pdbx_seq_one_letter_code
_entity_poly.pdbx_strand_id
1 'polypeptide(L)'
;MRQLLDSDLELVVESHFIYLPLLFDPEIEKETLVLSRPGRPLKNSGQPESETIIKIEGKHFVKSLSIHSLLENYEAINTYQYERLRNDCLRKYQLTHGVDDIFQDGTLRTILFQVMPYFIRKNRGLQRKKLSDEEILDLIDQHFNIPRKYHEEAKVFRDLKPLKRILRDLEDQNPIWRPPGNGLFSARKLREWFHEAIHAKILASEHDRLTKALKVRRRFSRAKPEHIAVLLYVADTGGMELDGFGFTRNKSYKREYLVYKRTGEYVLKDYYARSYLFPDCRVAVSTYAPFRPFVMEKYKHPFLLGHKSGQEICMRNFEPPEQLTAKNVIRTLEEGLTALRYGYDARRRNGYHSLDKTWVHVPTIEFDEYRIEQA
;
A
#
# COMPACT_ATOMS: atom_id res chain seq x y z
N MET A 1 -1.40 -28.97 5.04
CA MET A 1 -0.79 -29.13 3.70
C MET A 1 0.57 -29.81 3.74
N ARG A 2 1.55 -29.32 4.52
CA ARG A 2 2.86 -29.98 4.71
C ARG A 2 2.72 -31.46 5.11
N GLN A 3 1.93 -31.72 6.16
CA GLN A 3 1.59 -33.09 6.62
C GLN A 3 0.92 -33.98 5.55
N LEU A 4 0.12 -33.40 4.64
CA LEU A 4 -0.58 -34.13 3.56
C LEU A 4 0.33 -34.49 2.39
N LEU A 5 1.33 -33.64 2.12
CA LEU A 5 2.34 -33.90 1.10
C LEU A 5 3.53 -34.71 1.67
N ASP A 6 3.67 -34.79 3.00
CA ASP A 6 4.72 -35.53 3.75
C ASP A 6 4.30 -36.98 4.04
N SER A 7 3.02 -37.31 3.83
CA SER A 7 2.46 -38.64 4.09
C SER A 7 2.59 -39.57 2.89
N ASP A 8 2.63 -40.88 3.12
CA ASP A 8 2.62 -41.91 2.06
C ASP A 8 1.23 -42.12 1.40
N LEU A 9 0.39 -41.07 1.38
CA LEU A 9 -0.95 -41.13 0.84
C LEU A 9 -0.94 -41.09 -0.70
N GLU A 10 -1.80 -41.91 -1.30
CA GLU A 10 -2.19 -41.80 -2.70
C GLU A 10 -3.22 -40.67 -2.84
N LEU A 11 -2.96 -39.76 -3.77
CA LEU A 11 -3.79 -38.60 -4.06
C LEU A 11 -4.28 -38.70 -5.51
N VAL A 12 -5.47 -38.19 -5.78
CA VAL A 12 -5.98 -38.12 -7.15
C VAL A 12 -5.98 -36.66 -7.61
N VAL A 13 -5.52 -36.42 -8.83
CA VAL A 13 -5.68 -35.14 -9.52
C VAL A 13 -6.73 -35.31 -10.59
N GLU A 14 -7.77 -34.49 -10.53
CA GLU A 14 -8.81 -34.46 -11.56
C GLU A 14 -9.34 -33.04 -11.71
N SER A 15 -9.45 -32.57 -12.95
CA SER A 15 -10.01 -31.25 -13.28
C SER A 15 -9.40 -30.10 -12.48
N HIS A 16 -8.08 -30.12 -12.27
CA HIS A 16 -7.31 -29.15 -11.49
C HIS A 16 -7.54 -29.13 -9.97
N PHE A 17 -8.19 -30.17 -9.43
CA PHE A 17 -8.36 -30.36 -7.99
C PHE A 17 -7.55 -31.55 -7.48
N ILE A 18 -7.09 -31.43 -6.23
CA ILE A 18 -6.52 -32.53 -5.46
C ILE A 18 -7.66 -33.21 -4.69
N TYR A 19 -7.78 -34.50 -4.87
CA TYR A 19 -8.72 -35.37 -4.20
C TYR A 19 -7.97 -36.21 -3.16
N LEU A 20 -8.46 -36.20 -1.92
CA LEU A 20 -7.86 -36.93 -0.80
C LEU A 20 -8.55 -38.28 -0.61
N PRO A 21 -7.83 -39.33 -0.19
CA PRO A 21 -8.45 -40.62 0.11
C PRO A 21 -9.45 -40.44 1.25
N LEU A 22 -10.68 -40.89 1.02
CA LEU A 22 -11.70 -40.91 2.06
C LEU A 22 -11.37 -42.06 3.02
N LEU A 23 -11.01 -41.73 4.26
CA LEU A 23 -10.83 -42.73 5.31
C LEU A 23 -12.19 -43.35 5.60
N PHE A 24 -12.35 -44.64 5.34
CA PHE A 24 -13.60 -45.34 5.55
C PHE A 24 -13.84 -45.57 7.05
N ASP A 25 -14.81 -44.84 7.58
CA ASP A 25 -15.58 -45.24 8.76
C ASP A 25 -16.89 -45.91 8.25
N PRO A 26 -17.40 -46.98 8.87
CA PRO A 26 -18.70 -47.57 8.55
C PRO A 26 -19.88 -46.56 8.46
N GLU A 27 -19.81 -45.40 9.14
CA GLU A 27 -20.80 -44.34 8.97
C GLU A 27 -20.67 -43.58 7.65
N ILE A 28 -19.44 -43.34 7.19
CA ILE A 28 -19.12 -42.65 5.92
C ILE A 28 -19.50 -43.52 4.70
N GLU A 29 -19.41 -44.85 4.82
CA GLU A 29 -19.86 -45.79 3.79
C GLU A 29 -21.38 -45.70 3.55
N LYS A 30 -22.17 -45.51 4.62
CA LYS A 30 -23.63 -45.30 4.50
C LYS A 30 -23.97 -43.98 3.80
N GLU A 31 -23.23 -42.90 4.07
CA GLU A 31 -23.45 -41.59 3.44
C GLU A 31 -23.04 -41.56 1.96
N THR A 32 -21.90 -42.17 1.63
CA THR A 32 -21.45 -42.29 0.23
C THR A 32 -22.42 -43.10 -0.63
N LEU A 33 -22.99 -44.19 -0.08
CA LEU A 33 -24.06 -44.95 -0.74
C LEU A 33 -25.34 -44.15 -0.98
N VAL A 34 -25.63 -43.11 -0.18
CA VAL A 34 -26.78 -42.22 -0.39
C VAL A 34 -26.53 -41.22 -1.51
N LEU A 35 -25.28 -40.76 -1.68
CA LEU A 35 -24.87 -39.85 -2.75
C LEU A 35 -24.72 -40.54 -4.11
N SER A 36 -24.37 -41.84 -4.13
CA SER A 36 -24.23 -42.65 -5.36
C SER A 36 -25.52 -43.31 -5.86
N ARG A 37 -26.70 -43.03 -5.25
CA ARG A 37 -27.98 -43.59 -5.73
C ARG A 37 -28.40 -42.95 -7.06
N PRO A 38 -28.65 -43.73 -8.12
CA PRO A 38 -29.15 -43.20 -9.38
C PRO A 38 -30.57 -42.68 -9.16
N GLY A 39 -30.79 -41.38 -9.37
CA GLY A 39 -32.14 -40.78 -9.40
C GLY A 39 -32.41 -39.58 -8.47
N ARG A 40 -31.43 -39.00 -7.78
CA ARG A 40 -31.62 -37.69 -7.11
C ARG A 40 -31.03 -36.56 -7.95
N PRO A 41 -31.83 -35.61 -8.47
CA PRO A 41 -31.31 -34.46 -9.19
C PRO A 41 -30.57 -33.57 -8.18
N LEU A 42 -29.27 -33.36 -8.40
CA LEU A 42 -28.50 -32.37 -7.66
C LEU A 42 -29.10 -30.99 -7.97
N LYS A 43 -29.50 -30.27 -6.91
CA LYS A 43 -29.99 -28.89 -7.04
C LYS A 43 -28.93 -28.01 -7.70
N ASN A 44 -29.40 -27.25 -8.69
CA ASN A 44 -28.74 -26.14 -9.39
C ASN A 44 -27.65 -25.41 -8.58
N SER A 45 -26.40 -25.52 -9.03
CA SER A 45 -25.39 -24.48 -8.88
C SER A 45 -24.60 -24.42 -10.17
N GLY A 46 -24.65 -23.28 -10.87
CA GLY A 46 -24.04 -23.13 -12.19
C GLY A 46 -22.52 -23.31 -12.20
N GLN A 47 -22.06 -24.11 -13.16
CA GLN A 47 -20.69 -24.28 -13.69
C GLN A 47 -19.64 -25.04 -12.83
N PRO A 48 -18.63 -25.64 -13.48
CA PRO A 48 -18.63 -26.84 -14.33
C PRO A 48 -18.44 -28.13 -13.50
N GLU A 49 -18.96 -29.22 -14.04
CA GLU A 49 -19.08 -30.55 -13.43
C GLU A 49 -17.73 -31.15 -13.00
N SER A 50 -17.54 -31.32 -11.69
CA SER A 50 -16.59 -32.29 -11.15
C SER A 50 -17.24 -32.90 -9.90
N GLU A 51 -17.41 -34.21 -9.87
CA GLU A 51 -18.04 -34.90 -8.75
C GLU A 51 -17.30 -34.58 -7.43
N THR A 52 -18.07 -34.35 -6.37
CA THR A 52 -17.51 -34.08 -5.02
C THR A 52 -16.75 -35.29 -4.47
N ILE A 53 -17.15 -36.49 -4.88
CA ILE A 53 -16.53 -37.76 -4.52
C ILE A 53 -16.33 -38.56 -5.81
N ILE A 54 -15.14 -39.10 -6.01
CA ILE A 54 -14.80 -39.93 -7.17
C ILE A 54 -14.34 -41.31 -6.71
N LYS A 55 -14.56 -42.32 -7.55
CA LYS A 55 -14.13 -43.70 -7.29
C LYS A 55 -13.07 -44.13 -8.30
N ILE A 56 -11.86 -44.42 -7.81
CA ILE A 56 -10.74 -44.92 -8.62
C ILE A 56 -10.22 -46.19 -7.97
N GLU A 57 -10.08 -47.26 -8.76
CA GLU A 57 -9.55 -48.56 -8.31
C GLU A 57 -10.22 -49.11 -7.03
N GLY A 58 -11.52 -48.86 -6.87
CA GLY A 58 -12.29 -49.33 -5.71
C GLY A 58 -12.19 -48.44 -4.45
N LYS A 59 -11.33 -47.40 -4.45
CA LYS A 59 -11.20 -46.43 -3.36
C LYS A 59 -12.00 -45.16 -3.66
N HIS A 60 -12.58 -44.54 -2.63
CA HIS A 60 -13.27 -43.26 -2.75
C HIS A 60 -12.32 -42.11 -2.40
N PHE A 61 -12.41 -41.03 -3.15
CA PHE A 61 -11.65 -39.80 -2.90
C PHE A 61 -12.57 -38.59 -2.88
N VAL A 62 -12.29 -37.62 -2.01
CA VAL A 62 -13.08 -36.39 -1.85
C VAL A 62 -12.34 -35.20 -2.41
N LYS A 63 -13.06 -34.37 -3.17
CA LYS A 63 -12.56 -33.10 -3.71
C LYS A 63 -12.14 -32.18 -2.56
N SER A 64 -10.90 -31.70 -2.56
CA SER A 64 -10.37 -30.91 -1.44
C SER A 64 -9.85 -29.54 -1.86
N LEU A 65 -8.74 -29.49 -2.61
CA LEU A 65 -7.98 -28.27 -2.84
C LEU A 65 -7.87 -27.99 -4.34
N SER A 66 -8.17 -26.76 -4.72
CA SER A 66 -7.84 -26.24 -6.06
C SER A 66 -6.33 -26.05 -6.17
N ILE A 67 -5.72 -26.68 -7.17
CA ILE A 67 -4.28 -26.53 -7.47
C ILE A 67 -3.95 -25.06 -7.75
N HIS A 68 -4.81 -24.37 -8.48
CA HIS A 68 -4.62 -22.98 -8.84
C HIS A 68 -4.64 -22.08 -7.60
N SER A 69 -5.66 -22.21 -6.76
CA SER A 69 -5.79 -21.43 -5.53
C SER A 69 -4.62 -21.69 -4.56
N LEU A 70 -4.13 -22.93 -4.51
CA LEU A 70 -2.95 -23.30 -3.72
C LEU A 70 -1.69 -22.55 -4.19
N LEU A 71 -1.44 -22.54 -5.50
CA LEU A 71 -0.29 -21.85 -6.10
C LEU A 71 -0.40 -20.33 -5.94
N GLU A 72 -1.59 -19.77 -6.16
CA GLU A 72 -1.86 -18.34 -6.04
C GLU A 72 -1.58 -17.82 -4.63
N ASN A 73 -2.05 -18.53 -3.62
CA ASN A 73 -2.04 -18.07 -2.23
C ASN A 73 -0.89 -18.65 -1.40
N TYR A 74 0.06 -19.38 -1.99
CA TYR A 74 1.10 -20.07 -1.24
C TYR A 74 1.96 -19.14 -0.37
N GLU A 75 2.25 -17.91 -0.82
CA GLU A 75 2.96 -16.89 -0.04
C GLU A 75 2.21 -16.52 1.26
N ALA A 76 0.89 -16.42 1.20
CA ALA A 76 0.04 -16.13 2.36
C ALA A 76 -0.14 -17.37 3.26
N ILE A 77 -0.20 -18.57 2.67
CA ILE A 77 -0.35 -19.84 3.39
C ILE A 77 0.93 -20.19 4.16
N ASN A 78 2.11 -19.95 3.57
CA ASN A 78 3.40 -20.25 4.19
C ASN A 78 4.50 -19.27 3.74
N THR A 79 4.48 -18.08 4.34
CA THR A 79 5.42 -17.00 4.03
C THR A 79 6.88 -17.43 4.25
N TYR A 80 7.17 -18.17 5.32
CA TYR A 80 8.53 -18.62 5.62
C TYR A 80 9.10 -19.55 4.53
N GLN A 81 8.35 -20.56 4.10
CA GLN A 81 8.81 -21.47 3.04
C GLN A 81 8.89 -20.77 1.69
N TYR A 82 7.94 -19.90 1.38
CA TYR A 82 7.97 -19.13 0.14
C TYR A 82 9.24 -18.25 0.08
N GLU A 83 9.54 -17.50 1.14
CA GLU A 83 10.76 -16.67 1.20
C GLU A 83 12.03 -17.50 1.13
N ARG A 84 12.06 -18.68 1.76
CA ARG A 84 13.21 -19.59 1.64
C ARG A 84 13.40 -20.06 0.20
N LEU A 85 12.36 -20.58 -0.45
CA LEU A 85 12.41 -21.02 -1.85
C LEU A 85 12.83 -19.87 -2.75
N ARG A 86 12.23 -18.70 -2.55
CA ARG A 86 12.57 -17.49 -3.30
C ARG A 86 14.03 -17.10 -3.15
N ASN A 87 14.56 -17.09 -1.93
CA ASN A 87 15.95 -16.80 -1.68
C ASN A 87 16.87 -17.83 -2.36
N ASP A 88 16.53 -19.12 -2.28
CA ASP A 88 17.29 -20.19 -2.93
C ASP A 88 17.28 -20.05 -4.46
N CYS A 89 16.12 -19.75 -5.06
CA CYS A 89 15.96 -19.51 -6.51
C CYS A 89 16.81 -18.31 -6.99
N LEU A 90 16.79 -17.22 -6.22
CA LEU A 90 17.30 -15.92 -6.66
C LEU A 90 18.72 -15.62 -6.19
N ARG A 91 19.28 -16.45 -5.30
CA ARG A 91 20.63 -16.26 -4.73
C ARG A 91 21.71 -16.05 -5.80
N LYS A 92 21.61 -16.77 -6.93
CA LYS A 92 22.54 -16.66 -8.06
C LYS A 92 22.52 -15.32 -8.78
N TYR A 93 21.45 -14.54 -8.65
CA TYR A 93 21.27 -13.27 -9.36
C TYR A 93 21.64 -12.05 -8.52
N GLN A 94 21.99 -12.21 -7.23
CA GLN A 94 22.36 -11.12 -6.31
C GLN A 94 21.43 -9.90 -6.42
N LEU A 95 20.14 -10.14 -6.57
CA LEU A 95 19.16 -9.08 -6.79
C LEU A 95 18.91 -8.32 -5.47
N THR A 96 19.40 -7.10 -5.37
CA THR A 96 18.97 -6.17 -4.32
C THR A 96 17.53 -5.72 -4.61
N HIS A 97 16.62 -6.00 -3.68
CA HIS A 97 15.21 -5.62 -3.77
C HIS A 97 15.00 -4.10 -3.64
N GLY A 98 13.86 -3.64 -4.18
CA GLY A 98 13.21 -2.40 -3.73
C GLY A 98 13.64 -1.08 -4.37
N VAL A 99 14.79 -1.01 -5.05
CA VAL A 99 15.31 0.25 -5.61
C VAL A 99 14.38 0.81 -6.71
N ASP A 100 13.76 -0.06 -7.50
CA ASP A 100 12.92 0.32 -8.65
C ASP A 100 11.45 0.60 -8.28
N ASP A 101 11.01 0.20 -7.08
CA ASP A 101 9.60 0.25 -6.69
C ASP A 101 9.11 1.69 -6.52
N ILE A 102 10.00 2.61 -6.10
CA ILE A 102 9.66 4.03 -5.98
C ILE A 102 9.26 4.63 -7.33
N PHE A 103 9.96 4.26 -8.41
CA PHE A 103 9.69 4.81 -9.73
C PHE A 103 8.36 4.27 -10.31
N GLN A 104 7.80 3.24 -9.69
CA GLN A 104 6.47 2.71 -10.00
C GLN A 104 5.37 3.26 -9.06
N ASP A 105 5.75 3.99 -8.01
CA ASP A 105 4.81 4.61 -7.07
C ASP A 105 4.18 5.87 -7.68
N GLY A 106 3.06 5.69 -8.36
CA GLY A 106 2.29 6.78 -8.96
C GLY A 106 1.79 7.81 -7.94
N THR A 107 1.53 7.38 -6.70
CA THR A 107 1.08 8.25 -5.61
C THR A 107 2.20 9.19 -5.19
N LEU A 108 3.38 8.63 -4.88
CA LEU A 108 4.54 9.44 -4.51
C LEU A 108 4.96 10.39 -5.64
N ARG A 109 4.90 9.92 -6.91
CA ARG A 109 5.17 10.78 -8.06
C ARG A 109 4.18 11.95 -8.15
N THR A 110 2.90 11.71 -7.88
CA THR A 110 1.87 12.76 -7.83
C THR A 110 2.15 13.76 -6.70
N ILE A 111 2.56 13.26 -5.53
CA ILE A 111 2.93 14.10 -4.39
C ILE A 111 4.12 14.99 -4.75
N LEU A 112 5.23 14.42 -5.23
CA LEU A 112 6.46 15.17 -5.51
C LEU A 112 6.29 16.19 -6.64
N PHE A 113 5.68 15.81 -7.77
CA PHE A 113 5.72 16.62 -8.99
C PHE A 113 4.43 17.40 -9.27
N GLN A 114 3.33 17.15 -8.54
CA GLN A 114 2.06 17.85 -8.77
C GLN A 114 1.54 18.58 -7.53
N VAL A 115 1.60 17.95 -6.34
CA VAL A 115 1.16 18.57 -5.07
C VAL A 115 2.27 19.45 -4.49
N MET A 116 3.46 18.86 -4.38
CA MET A 116 4.79 19.44 -4.22
C MET A 116 4.88 20.94 -4.55
N PRO A 117 4.95 21.22 -5.86
CA PRO A 117 5.23 22.55 -6.36
C PRO A 117 4.10 23.56 -6.15
N TYR A 118 2.91 23.13 -5.69
CA TYR A 118 1.84 24.05 -5.33
C TYR A 118 2.13 24.78 -4.00
N PHE A 119 2.77 24.09 -3.05
CA PHE A 119 2.97 24.58 -1.68
C PHE A 119 4.37 25.13 -1.39
N ILE A 120 5.37 24.84 -2.24
CA ILE A 120 6.74 25.39 -2.13
C ILE A 120 6.83 26.73 -2.85
N ARG A 121 7.58 27.69 -2.28
CA ARG A 121 7.82 29.02 -2.89
C ARG A 121 9.29 29.15 -3.30
N LYS A 122 9.58 29.16 -4.61
CA LYS A 122 10.93 29.50 -5.09
C LYS A 122 11.20 31.02 -5.11
N ASN A 123 10.17 31.86 -5.19
CA ASN A 123 10.28 33.33 -5.17
C ASN A 123 9.16 33.97 -4.30
N ARG A 124 9.50 34.96 -3.47
CA ARG A 124 8.56 35.79 -2.69
C ARG A 124 7.83 36.86 -3.55
N GLY A 125 7.69 36.64 -4.85
CA GLY A 125 7.10 37.59 -5.81
C GLY A 125 5.63 37.30 -6.16
N LEU A 126 5.00 38.25 -6.87
CA LEU A 126 3.57 38.23 -7.25
C LEU A 126 3.19 37.15 -8.29
N GLN A 127 4.15 36.52 -8.97
CA GLN A 127 3.87 35.45 -9.93
C GLN A 127 4.43 34.10 -9.45
N ARG A 128 3.52 33.17 -9.13
CA ARG A 128 3.85 31.76 -8.91
C ARG A 128 4.24 31.13 -10.26
N LYS A 129 5.54 31.04 -10.56
CA LYS A 129 6.01 30.18 -11.66
C LYS A 129 5.91 28.72 -11.20
N LYS A 130 5.23 27.88 -11.98
CA LYS A 130 5.18 26.43 -11.74
C LYS A 130 6.59 25.87 -11.88
N LEU A 131 7.08 25.20 -10.84
CA LEU A 131 8.39 24.53 -10.88
C LEU A 131 8.33 23.33 -11.82
N SER A 132 9.39 23.11 -12.59
CA SER A 132 9.56 21.87 -13.35
C SER A 132 9.94 20.71 -12.43
N ASP A 133 9.74 19.49 -12.91
CA ASP A 133 10.13 18.27 -12.18
C ASP A 133 11.62 18.28 -11.78
N GLU A 134 12.49 18.76 -12.68
CA GLU A 134 13.93 18.89 -12.43
C GLU A 134 14.23 19.96 -11.37
N GLU A 135 13.55 21.11 -11.41
CA GLU A 135 13.75 22.17 -10.43
C GLU A 135 13.34 21.75 -9.02
N ILE A 136 12.33 20.87 -8.89
CA ILE A 136 11.93 20.31 -7.59
C ILE A 136 13.02 19.38 -7.06
N LEU A 137 13.57 18.52 -7.90
CA LEU A 137 14.63 17.60 -7.49
C LEU A 137 15.92 18.35 -7.14
N ASP A 138 16.28 19.39 -7.91
CA ASP A 138 17.40 20.27 -7.59
C ASP A 138 17.19 20.97 -6.24
N LEU A 139 15.96 21.41 -5.94
CA LEU A 139 15.62 22.07 -4.68
C LEU A 139 15.68 21.10 -3.50
N ILE A 140 15.24 19.84 -3.68
CA ILE A 140 15.38 18.79 -2.67
C ILE A 140 16.87 18.49 -2.42
N ASP A 141 17.67 18.33 -3.48
CA ASP A 141 19.12 18.08 -3.36
C ASP A 141 19.86 19.21 -2.60
N GLN A 142 19.43 20.46 -2.79
CA GLN A 142 19.98 21.62 -2.08
C GLN A 142 19.59 21.65 -0.59
N HIS A 143 18.36 21.24 -0.26
CA HIS A 143 17.85 21.29 1.11
C HIS A 143 18.20 20.07 1.94
N PHE A 144 18.44 18.91 1.31
CA PHE A 144 18.75 17.67 1.99
C PHE A 144 20.17 17.22 1.63
N ASN A 145 21.00 17.00 2.64
CA ASN A 145 22.33 16.40 2.43
C ASN A 145 22.19 14.91 2.08
N ILE A 146 22.04 14.62 0.79
CA ILE A 146 21.82 13.25 0.30
C ILE A 146 23.05 12.39 0.57
N PRO A 147 22.92 11.27 1.32
CA PRO A 147 24.06 10.42 1.62
C PRO A 147 24.72 9.84 0.37
N ARG A 148 26.06 9.74 0.39
CA ARG A 148 26.88 9.25 -0.73
C ARG A 148 26.42 7.89 -1.29
N LYS A 149 25.89 6.99 -0.44
CA LYS A 149 25.38 5.68 -0.86
C LYS A 149 24.36 5.79 -2.00
N TYR A 150 23.46 6.79 -1.99
CA TYR A 150 22.43 6.93 -3.02
C TYR A 150 22.99 7.45 -4.34
N HIS A 151 24.06 8.25 -4.31
CA HIS A 151 24.76 8.65 -5.53
C HIS A 151 25.50 7.47 -6.18
N GLU A 152 26.03 6.55 -5.38
CA GLU A 152 26.65 5.31 -5.87
C GLU A 152 25.59 4.38 -6.46
N GLU A 153 24.46 4.20 -5.78
CA GLU A 153 23.31 3.44 -6.29
C GLU A 153 22.73 4.06 -7.58
N ALA A 154 22.66 5.39 -7.67
CA ALA A 154 22.19 6.08 -8.87
C ALA A 154 23.09 5.83 -10.10
N LYS A 155 24.41 5.66 -9.89
CA LYS A 155 25.33 5.26 -10.98
C LYS A 155 25.04 3.84 -11.45
N VAL A 156 24.85 2.90 -10.52
CA VAL A 156 24.46 1.52 -10.82
C VAL A 156 23.08 1.46 -11.49
N PHE A 157 22.15 2.31 -11.07
CA PHE A 157 20.80 2.39 -11.63
C PHE A 157 20.81 2.68 -13.14
N ARG A 158 21.73 3.53 -13.61
CA ARG A 158 21.90 3.85 -15.04
C ARG A 158 22.50 2.70 -15.84
N ASP A 159 23.24 1.79 -15.20
CA ASP A 159 23.79 0.63 -15.90
C ASP A 159 22.70 -0.42 -16.14
N LEU A 160 22.29 -0.53 -17.40
CA LEU A 160 21.30 -1.51 -17.83
C LEU A 160 21.91 -2.89 -18.13
N LYS A 161 23.25 -3.00 -18.24
CA LYS A 161 23.91 -4.26 -18.65
C LYS A 161 23.66 -5.40 -17.65
N PRO A 162 23.76 -5.20 -16.32
CA PRO A 162 23.48 -6.27 -15.36
C PRO A 162 22.04 -6.77 -15.45
N LEU A 163 21.06 -5.86 -15.50
CA LEU A 163 19.65 -6.26 -15.64
C LEU A 163 19.37 -7.00 -16.95
N LYS A 164 19.93 -6.53 -18.08
CA LYS A 164 19.77 -7.21 -19.38
C LYS A 164 20.41 -8.59 -19.42
N ARG A 165 21.45 -8.83 -18.62
CA ARG A 165 22.08 -10.15 -18.50
C ARG A 165 21.19 -11.07 -17.67
N ILE A 166 20.79 -10.62 -16.48
CA ILE A 166 19.92 -11.40 -15.59
C ILE A 166 18.59 -11.75 -16.27
N LEU A 167 18.00 -10.81 -17.02
CA LEU A 167 16.74 -11.05 -17.73
C LEU A 167 16.87 -12.13 -18.81
N ARG A 168 17.98 -12.14 -19.57
CA ARG A 168 18.28 -13.22 -20.52
C ARG A 168 18.50 -14.56 -19.81
N ASP A 169 19.27 -14.56 -18.73
CA ASP A 169 19.53 -15.77 -17.93
C ASP A 169 18.24 -16.34 -17.29
N LEU A 170 17.19 -15.51 -17.12
CA LEU A 170 15.87 -15.92 -16.66
C LEU A 170 14.98 -16.42 -17.82
N GLU A 171 15.02 -15.76 -18.98
CA GLU A 171 14.34 -16.22 -20.20
C GLU A 171 14.79 -17.64 -20.57
N ASP A 172 16.09 -17.92 -20.49
CA ASP A 172 16.69 -19.23 -20.76
C ASP A 172 16.26 -20.32 -19.77
N GLN A 173 15.78 -19.92 -18.59
CA GLN A 173 15.36 -20.82 -17.53
C GLN A 173 13.85 -20.95 -17.38
N ASN A 174 13.07 -20.24 -18.20
CA ASN A 174 11.63 -20.14 -18.05
C ASN A 174 11.00 -21.52 -18.31
N PRO A 175 10.62 -22.30 -17.27
CA PRO A 175 10.17 -23.66 -17.48
C PRO A 175 8.76 -23.58 -18.08
N ILE A 176 8.50 -24.33 -19.14
CA ILE A 176 7.13 -24.57 -19.58
C ILE A 176 6.47 -25.45 -18.52
N TRP A 177 5.82 -24.82 -17.56
CA TRP A 177 5.06 -25.53 -16.53
C TRP A 177 3.77 -26.07 -17.14
N ARG A 178 3.52 -27.36 -16.96
CA ARG A 178 2.25 -28.00 -17.30
C ARG A 178 1.56 -28.43 -16.01
N PRO A 179 0.23 -28.22 -15.90
CA PRO A 179 -0.54 -28.79 -14.81
C PRO A 179 -0.34 -30.31 -14.75
N PRO A 180 -0.47 -30.94 -13.56
CA PRO A 180 -0.37 -32.37 -13.48
C PRO A 180 -1.51 -32.96 -14.32
N GLY A 181 -1.23 -34.01 -15.08
CA GLY A 181 -2.28 -34.74 -15.79
C GLY A 181 -3.29 -35.35 -14.80
N ASN A 182 -4.47 -35.70 -15.29
CA ASN A 182 -5.44 -36.41 -14.46
C ASN A 182 -4.90 -37.79 -14.09
N GLY A 183 -5.18 -38.25 -12.86
CA GLY A 183 -4.84 -39.60 -12.40
C GLY A 183 -4.34 -39.68 -10.96
N LEU A 184 -3.84 -40.86 -10.60
CA LEU A 184 -3.25 -41.16 -9.29
C LEU A 184 -1.81 -40.64 -9.20
N PHE A 185 -1.50 -39.96 -8.11
CA PHE A 185 -0.19 -39.45 -7.77
C PHE A 185 0.19 -39.86 -6.35
N SER A 186 1.46 -40.22 -6.15
CA SER A 186 2.00 -40.23 -4.80
C SER A 186 2.12 -38.79 -4.27
N ALA A 187 1.91 -38.61 -2.97
CA ALA A 187 2.11 -37.32 -2.32
C ALA A 187 3.50 -36.71 -2.60
N ARG A 188 4.54 -37.56 -2.66
CA ARG A 188 5.90 -37.14 -3.02
C ARG A 188 5.99 -36.57 -4.44
N LYS A 189 5.42 -37.25 -5.44
CA LYS A 189 5.43 -36.78 -6.83
C LYS A 189 4.67 -35.47 -6.99
N LEU A 190 3.53 -35.33 -6.30
CA LEU A 190 2.75 -34.09 -6.30
C LEU A 190 3.48 -32.95 -5.59
N ARG A 191 4.22 -33.25 -4.53
CA ARG A 191 5.07 -32.27 -3.82
C ARG A 191 6.22 -31.77 -4.67
N GLU A 192 6.95 -32.67 -5.33
CA GLU A 192 8.06 -32.33 -6.22
C GLU A 192 7.54 -31.41 -7.33
N TRP A 193 6.43 -31.81 -7.96
CA TRP A 193 5.75 -30.99 -8.95
C TRP A 193 5.30 -29.62 -8.38
N PHE A 194 4.77 -29.57 -7.15
CA PHE A 194 4.35 -28.31 -6.53
C PHE A 194 5.55 -27.38 -6.23
N HIS A 195 6.69 -27.94 -5.81
CA HIS A 195 7.92 -27.18 -5.63
C HIS A 195 8.40 -26.57 -6.96
N GLU A 196 8.41 -27.35 -8.04
CA GLU A 196 8.76 -26.87 -9.38
C GLU A 196 7.78 -25.78 -9.85
N ALA A 197 6.49 -25.94 -9.59
CA ALA A 197 5.45 -24.96 -9.93
C ALA A 197 5.66 -23.62 -9.20
N ILE A 198 5.95 -23.66 -7.90
CA ILE A 198 6.27 -22.46 -7.10
C ILE A 198 7.59 -21.83 -7.58
N HIS A 199 8.60 -22.64 -7.89
CA HIS A 199 9.87 -22.17 -8.44
C HIS A 199 9.66 -21.41 -9.76
N ALA A 200 8.90 -21.99 -10.70
CA ALA A 200 8.55 -21.36 -11.97
C ALA A 200 7.77 -20.06 -11.77
N LYS A 201 6.78 -20.05 -10.85
CA LYS A 201 6.02 -18.84 -10.50
C LYS A 201 6.92 -17.72 -9.96
N ILE A 202 7.89 -18.05 -9.11
CA ILE A 202 8.86 -17.08 -8.57
C ILE A 202 9.70 -16.49 -9.72
N LEU A 203 10.24 -17.34 -10.61
CA LEU A 203 11.02 -16.88 -11.76
C LEU A 203 10.22 -15.99 -12.69
N ALA A 204 8.98 -16.37 -13.02
CA ALA A 204 8.09 -15.57 -13.86
C ALA A 204 7.75 -14.21 -13.23
N SER A 205 7.47 -14.19 -11.92
CA SER A 205 7.21 -12.95 -11.19
C SER A 205 8.43 -12.01 -11.18
N GLU A 206 9.63 -12.57 -11.00
CA GLU A 206 10.87 -11.80 -11.04
C GLU A 206 11.24 -11.34 -12.45
N HIS A 207 10.97 -12.14 -13.48
CA HIS A 207 11.09 -11.73 -14.88
C HIS A 207 10.20 -10.53 -15.18
N ASP A 208 8.93 -10.57 -14.76
CA ASP A 208 7.99 -9.46 -14.91
C ASP A 208 8.46 -8.21 -14.13
N ARG A 209 8.96 -8.41 -12.90
CA ARG A 209 9.51 -7.32 -12.08
C ARG A 209 10.71 -6.66 -12.77
N LEU A 210 11.66 -7.45 -13.27
CA LEU A 210 12.85 -6.95 -13.95
C LEU A 210 12.50 -6.30 -15.30
N THR A 211 11.53 -6.83 -16.03
CA THR A 211 11.02 -6.21 -17.26
C THR A 211 10.44 -4.82 -16.97
N LYS A 212 9.64 -4.69 -15.90
CA LYS A 212 9.10 -3.41 -15.43
C LYS A 212 10.21 -2.46 -14.98
N ALA A 213 11.16 -2.93 -14.17
CA ALA A 213 12.32 -2.16 -13.72
C ALA A 213 13.17 -1.64 -14.90
N LEU A 214 13.42 -2.48 -15.90
CA LEU A 214 14.18 -2.12 -17.08
C LEU A 214 13.46 -1.07 -17.92
N LYS A 215 12.13 -1.20 -18.08
CA LYS A 215 11.29 -0.18 -18.74
C LYS A 215 11.35 1.16 -18.01
N VAL A 216 11.33 1.13 -16.68
CA VAL A 216 11.50 2.31 -15.83
C VAL A 216 12.88 2.93 -16.03
N ARG A 217 13.97 2.18 -15.82
CA ARG A 217 15.35 2.69 -15.94
C ARG A 217 15.63 3.28 -17.32
N ARG A 218 15.07 2.71 -18.39
CA ARG A 218 15.15 3.28 -19.75
C ARG A 218 14.55 4.69 -19.84
N ARG A 219 13.42 4.95 -19.17
CA ARG A 219 12.80 6.29 -19.12
C ARG A 219 13.69 7.31 -18.42
N PHE A 220 14.47 6.88 -17.44
CA PHE A 220 15.41 7.71 -16.68
C PHE A 220 16.83 7.72 -17.25
N SER A 221 17.06 7.16 -18.44
CA SER A 221 18.41 7.07 -19.05
C SER A 221 19.09 8.44 -19.25
N ARG A 222 18.29 9.49 -19.46
CA ARG A 222 18.72 10.89 -19.65
C ARG A 222 18.64 11.73 -18.38
N ALA A 223 18.10 11.20 -17.28
CA ALA A 223 18.02 11.93 -16.03
C ALA A 223 19.41 12.12 -15.41
N LYS A 224 19.60 13.22 -14.69
CA LYS A 224 20.83 13.48 -13.95
C LYS A 224 21.01 12.43 -12.84
N PRO A 225 22.22 11.88 -12.61
CA PRO A 225 22.47 10.94 -11.51
C PRO A 225 22.04 11.49 -10.15
N GLU A 226 22.17 12.80 -9.94
CA GLU A 226 21.78 13.52 -8.73
C GLU A 226 20.27 13.40 -8.50
N HIS A 227 19.47 13.60 -9.56
CA HIS A 227 18.01 13.44 -9.50
C HIS A 227 17.59 12.01 -9.16
N ILE A 228 18.30 11.01 -9.68
CA ILE A 228 18.07 9.61 -9.36
C ILE A 228 18.40 9.36 -7.88
N ALA A 229 19.53 9.88 -7.39
CA ALA A 229 19.95 9.75 -6.00
C ALA A 229 18.92 10.36 -5.04
N VAL A 230 18.41 11.55 -5.36
CA VAL A 230 17.31 12.18 -4.62
C VAL A 230 16.11 11.23 -4.56
N LEU A 231 15.61 10.74 -5.71
CA LEU A 231 14.46 9.84 -5.72
C LEU A 231 14.70 8.59 -4.87
N LEU A 232 15.88 7.97 -4.96
CA LEU A 232 16.24 6.82 -4.11
C LEU A 232 16.22 7.16 -2.62
N TYR A 233 16.79 8.31 -2.23
CA TYR A 233 16.76 8.79 -0.85
C TYR A 233 15.33 8.99 -0.33
N VAL A 234 14.47 9.59 -1.15
CA VAL A 234 13.05 9.80 -0.81
C VAL A 234 12.31 8.47 -0.62
N ALA A 235 12.64 7.47 -1.44
CA ALA A 235 12.03 6.14 -1.38
C ALA A 235 12.28 5.46 -0.04
N ASP A 236 13.53 5.54 0.39
CA ASP A 236 14.09 4.83 1.54
C ASP A 236 13.68 5.51 2.84
N THR A 237 13.78 6.84 2.90
CA THR A 237 13.30 7.64 4.05
C THR A 237 11.79 7.55 4.22
N GLY A 238 11.05 7.41 3.12
CA GLY A 238 9.59 7.28 3.14
C GLY A 238 8.87 8.57 3.58
N GLY A 239 9.55 9.71 3.62
CA GLY A 239 8.96 10.98 4.00
C GLY A 239 9.96 12.11 3.97
N MET A 240 9.46 13.33 3.79
CA MET A 240 10.25 14.56 3.86
C MET A 240 9.36 15.74 4.24
N GLU A 241 9.99 16.83 4.66
CA GLU A 241 9.34 18.12 4.88
C GLU A 241 10.23 19.25 4.34
N LEU A 242 9.63 20.16 3.58
CA LEU A 242 10.30 21.25 2.90
C LEU A 242 9.38 22.49 2.89
N ASP A 243 9.87 23.61 3.39
CA ASP A 243 9.10 24.84 3.61
C ASP A 243 7.77 24.60 4.35
N GLY A 244 7.76 23.65 5.29
CA GLY A 244 6.57 23.23 6.05
C GLY A 244 5.55 22.42 5.27
N PHE A 245 5.76 22.13 3.97
CA PHE A 245 5.00 21.10 3.25
C PHE A 245 5.74 19.77 3.36
N GLY A 246 5.03 18.68 3.62
CA GLY A 246 5.68 17.38 3.68
C GLY A 246 4.76 16.23 3.38
N PHE A 247 5.35 15.04 3.39
CA PHE A 247 4.59 13.79 3.39
C PHE A 247 5.33 12.73 4.19
N THR A 248 4.60 11.70 4.62
CA THR A 248 5.17 10.52 5.27
C THR A 248 4.39 9.28 4.87
N ARG A 249 5.08 8.16 4.65
CA ARG A 249 4.48 6.88 4.32
C ARG A 249 3.79 6.33 5.56
N ASN A 250 2.52 5.94 5.43
CA ASN A 250 1.83 5.25 6.49
C ASN A 250 2.42 3.83 6.63
N LYS A 251 2.83 3.45 7.85
CA LYS A 251 3.40 2.12 8.12
C LYS A 251 2.33 1.02 8.12
N SER A 252 1.07 1.38 8.35
CA SER A 252 -0.02 0.41 8.48
C SER A 252 -0.56 -0.09 7.14
N TYR A 253 -0.46 0.70 6.07
CA TYR A 253 -1.00 0.34 4.76
C TYR A 253 0.03 0.55 3.65
N LYS A 254 0.20 -0.47 2.80
CA LYS A 254 1.14 -0.40 1.67
C LYS A 254 0.72 0.75 0.72
N ARG A 255 1.69 1.61 0.39
CA ARG A 255 1.55 2.73 -0.57
C ARG A 255 0.56 3.82 -0.17
N GLU A 256 0.19 3.90 1.11
CA GLU A 256 -0.52 5.05 1.64
C GLU A 256 0.49 6.10 2.14
N TYR A 257 0.21 7.36 1.84
CA TYR A 257 0.96 8.51 2.30
C TYR A 257 0.03 9.47 3.02
N LEU A 258 0.55 10.10 4.07
CA LEU A 258 -0.05 11.27 4.69
C LEU A 258 0.64 12.49 4.10
N VAL A 259 -0.08 13.29 3.34
CA VAL A 259 0.42 14.54 2.74
C VAL A 259 -0.02 15.68 3.65
N TYR A 260 0.88 16.57 4.03
CA TYR A 260 0.58 17.58 5.03
C TYR A 260 1.22 18.94 4.77
N LYS A 261 0.67 19.96 5.41
CA LYS A 261 1.22 21.32 5.46
C LYS A 261 1.14 21.86 6.88
N ARG A 262 2.23 22.46 7.35
CA ARG A 262 2.29 23.20 8.61
C ARG A 262 1.45 24.46 8.53
N THR A 263 0.68 24.71 9.58
CA THR A 263 -0.11 25.93 9.72
C THR A 263 0.74 27.14 10.04
N GLY A 264 1.93 26.96 10.64
CA GLY A 264 2.55 28.01 11.45
C GLY A 264 1.65 28.37 12.64
N GLU A 265 2.17 29.23 13.50
CA GLU A 265 1.35 29.83 14.56
C GLU A 265 0.35 30.81 13.95
N TYR A 266 -0.85 30.87 14.53
CA TYR A 266 -1.90 31.79 14.08
C TYR A 266 -2.75 32.25 15.25
N VAL A 267 -3.43 33.39 15.08
CA VAL A 267 -4.27 33.97 16.12
C VAL A 267 -5.73 33.90 15.72
N LEU A 268 -6.57 33.39 16.62
CA LEU A 268 -8.02 33.53 16.55
C LEU A 268 -8.48 34.54 17.59
N LYS A 269 -9.57 35.26 17.29
CA LYS A 269 -10.21 36.17 18.23
C LYS A 269 -11.57 35.64 18.62
N ASP A 270 -11.92 35.73 19.90
CA ASP A 270 -13.28 35.42 20.35
C ASP A 270 -14.26 36.57 20.15
N TYR A 271 -15.52 36.37 20.57
CA TYR A 271 -16.59 37.37 20.52
C TYR A 271 -16.24 38.70 21.19
N TYR A 272 -15.40 38.66 22.24
CA TYR A 272 -14.95 39.83 23.00
C TYR A 272 -13.63 40.41 22.46
N ALA A 273 -13.22 40.02 21.25
CA ALA A 273 -11.98 40.42 20.60
C ALA A 273 -10.69 40.03 21.36
N ARG A 274 -10.77 39.08 22.31
CA ARG A 274 -9.60 38.52 22.98
C ARG A 274 -8.86 37.59 22.02
N SER A 275 -7.54 37.72 21.98
CA SER A 275 -6.68 36.97 21.06
C SER A 275 -6.20 35.68 21.71
N TYR A 276 -6.24 34.59 20.94
CA TYR A 276 -5.74 33.26 21.31
C TYR A 276 -4.68 32.84 20.28
N LEU A 277 -3.45 32.62 20.74
CA LEU A 277 -2.34 32.16 19.91
C LEU A 277 -2.35 30.63 19.84
N PHE A 278 -2.76 30.13 18.69
CA PHE A 278 -2.77 28.71 18.39
C PHE A 278 -1.38 28.27 17.90
N PRO A 279 -0.82 27.19 18.47
CA PRO A 279 0.51 26.71 18.11
C PRO A 279 0.52 26.11 16.69
N ASP A 280 1.71 25.97 16.11
CA ASP A 280 1.87 25.28 14.83
C ASP A 280 1.41 23.82 14.89
N CYS A 281 0.71 23.35 13.85
CA CYS A 281 0.32 21.96 13.68
C CYS A 281 0.38 21.55 12.21
N ARG A 282 0.35 20.24 11.95
CA ARG A 282 0.28 19.68 10.60
C ARG A 282 -1.16 19.31 10.28
N VAL A 283 -1.71 20.01 9.29
CA VAL A 283 -2.94 19.58 8.62
C VAL A 283 -2.56 18.60 7.52
N ALA A 284 -3.14 17.42 7.57
CA ALA A 284 -2.83 16.32 6.67
C ALA A 284 -4.07 15.82 5.93
N VAL A 285 -3.82 15.11 4.84
CA VAL A 285 -4.79 14.31 4.11
C VAL A 285 -4.16 12.96 3.80
N SER A 286 -4.91 11.88 4.00
CA SER A 286 -4.48 10.54 3.58
C SER A 286 -4.64 10.41 2.07
N THR A 287 -3.74 9.68 1.41
CA THR A 287 -3.93 9.28 0.01
C THR A 287 -4.98 8.18 -0.18
N TYR A 288 -5.59 7.71 0.90
CA TYR A 288 -6.69 6.74 0.90
C TYR A 288 -8.04 7.47 1.03
N ALA A 289 -9.01 7.07 0.21
CA ALA A 289 -10.33 7.66 0.20
C ALA A 289 -11.19 7.17 1.39
N PRO A 290 -12.11 7.99 1.93
CA PRO A 290 -12.45 9.36 1.49
C PRO A 290 -11.43 10.41 1.94
N PHE A 291 -11.17 11.41 1.10
CA PHE A 291 -10.16 12.45 1.35
C PHE A 291 -10.67 13.51 2.33
N ARG A 292 -10.43 13.31 3.63
CA ARG A 292 -10.77 14.26 4.69
C ARG A 292 -9.52 14.90 5.30
N PRO A 293 -9.54 16.22 5.57
CA PRO A 293 -8.43 16.85 6.25
C PRO A 293 -8.49 16.56 7.75
N PHE A 294 -7.33 16.31 8.35
CA PHE A 294 -7.22 16.01 9.77
C PHE A 294 -5.94 16.64 10.34
N VAL A 295 -5.90 16.83 11.66
CA VAL A 295 -4.70 17.29 12.37
C VAL A 295 -3.91 16.09 12.87
N MET A 296 -2.62 16.03 12.51
CA MET A 296 -1.76 14.90 12.88
C MET A 296 -1.45 14.89 14.37
N GLU A 297 -1.12 16.05 14.93
CA GLU A 297 -0.74 16.22 16.33
C GLU A 297 -1.93 16.06 17.27
N LYS A 298 -1.62 15.81 18.54
CA LYS A 298 -2.55 16.03 19.62
C LYS A 298 -2.76 17.55 19.75
N TYR A 299 -3.91 18.03 19.25
CA TYR A 299 -4.17 19.47 19.08
C TYR A 299 -5.55 19.85 19.58
N LYS A 300 -5.67 21.06 20.16
CA LYS A 300 -6.95 21.64 20.60
C LYS A 300 -7.40 22.69 19.60
N HIS A 301 -8.62 22.58 19.10
CA HIS A 301 -9.20 23.58 18.22
C HIS A 301 -10.75 23.53 18.23
N PRO A 302 -11.46 24.65 18.02
CA PRO A 302 -12.94 24.67 17.95
C PRO A 302 -13.57 23.76 16.88
N PHE A 303 -12.81 23.44 15.84
CA PHE A 303 -13.23 22.56 14.73
C PHE A 303 -12.85 21.09 14.94
N LEU A 304 -12.32 20.72 16.11
CA LEU A 304 -11.98 19.35 16.48
C LEU A 304 -12.88 18.90 17.63
N LEU A 305 -13.29 17.64 17.61
CA LEU A 305 -14.18 17.05 18.63
C LEU A 305 -13.50 16.84 20.00
N GLY A 306 -12.18 16.89 20.05
CA GLY A 306 -11.39 16.42 21.18
C GLY A 306 -9.98 17.00 21.23
N HIS A 307 -9.17 16.42 22.11
CA HIS A 307 -7.73 16.71 22.24
C HIS A 307 -6.92 15.41 22.09
N LYS A 308 -6.88 14.89 20.86
CA LYS A 308 -6.22 13.63 20.46
C LYS A 308 -5.46 13.83 19.14
N SER A 309 -4.57 12.91 18.82
CA SER A 309 -3.87 12.88 17.52
C SER A 309 -4.76 12.32 16.42
N GLY A 310 -4.56 12.74 15.17
CA GLY A 310 -5.26 12.21 14.00
C GLY A 310 -6.74 12.62 13.90
N GLN A 311 -7.10 13.79 14.45
CA GLN A 311 -8.51 14.21 14.49
C GLN A 311 -8.95 14.86 13.18
N GLU A 312 -10.03 14.35 12.59
CA GLU A 312 -10.68 14.97 11.44
C GLU A 312 -11.16 16.39 11.76
N ILE A 313 -10.97 17.31 10.82
CA ILE A 313 -11.45 18.68 10.94
C ILE A 313 -12.94 18.70 10.56
N CYS A 314 -13.79 19.09 11.51
CA CYS A 314 -15.24 19.08 11.32
C CYS A 314 -15.71 20.26 10.46
N MET A 315 -15.82 20.08 9.15
CA MET A 315 -16.30 21.11 8.22
C MET A 315 -17.76 20.84 7.82
N ARG A 316 -18.65 21.81 8.08
CA ARG A 316 -20.05 21.72 7.69
C ARG A 316 -20.18 21.75 6.16
N ASN A 317 -20.93 20.80 5.59
CA ASN A 317 -21.18 20.65 4.14
C ASN A 317 -19.93 20.34 3.29
N PHE A 318 -18.84 19.87 3.90
CA PHE A 318 -17.71 19.36 3.13
C PHE A 318 -18.02 17.99 2.57
N GLU A 319 -18.02 17.87 1.24
CA GLU A 319 -18.11 16.60 0.54
C GLU A 319 -16.69 16.13 0.19
N PRO A 320 -16.16 15.11 0.88
CA PRO A 320 -14.82 14.62 0.59
C PRO A 320 -14.79 14.01 -0.81
N PRO A 321 -13.76 14.31 -1.64
CA PRO A 321 -13.57 13.60 -2.87
C PRO A 321 -13.28 12.11 -2.59
N GLU A 322 -13.47 11.28 -3.61
CA GLU A 322 -13.21 9.82 -3.55
C GLU A 322 -12.01 9.40 -4.44
N GLN A 323 -11.57 10.27 -5.34
CA GLN A 323 -10.52 9.96 -6.31
C GLN A 323 -9.19 10.62 -5.95
N LEU A 324 -8.11 9.84 -5.96
CA LEU A 324 -6.75 10.33 -5.75
C LEU A 324 -6.27 11.14 -6.96
N THR A 325 -6.33 12.46 -6.85
CA THR A 325 -5.74 13.39 -7.82
C THR A 325 -5.00 14.51 -7.09
N ALA A 326 -3.99 15.10 -7.72
CA ALA A 326 -3.28 16.25 -7.13
C ALA A 326 -4.23 17.40 -6.78
N LYS A 327 -5.20 17.69 -7.66
CA LYS A 327 -6.22 18.74 -7.44
C LYS A 327 -7.03 18.46 -6.17
N ASN A 328 -7.47 17.22 -5.97
CA ASN A 328 -8.25 16.85 -4.78
C ASN A 328 -7.41 16.93 -3.51
N VAL A 329 -6.17 16.43 -3.53
CA VAL A 329 -5.25 16.54 -2.39
C VAL A 329 -4.98 18.00 -2.01
N ILE A 330 -4.68 18.85 -3.01
CA ILE A 330 -4.44 20.28 -2.80
C ILE A 330 -5.69 20.94 -2.20
N ARG A 331 -6.86 20.75 -2.83
CA ARG A 331 -8.12 21.33 -2.39
C ARG A 331 -8.44 20.93 -0.94
N THR A 332 -8.37 19.64 -0.63
CA THR A 332 -8.68 19.13 0.72
C THR A 332 -7.72 19.71 1.76
N LEU A 333 -6.42 19.81 1.46
CA LEU A 333 -5.46 20.45 2.36
C LEU A 333 -5.74 21.94 2.55
N GLU A 334 -6.04 22.67 1.48
CA GLU A 334 -6.40 24.09 1.56
C GLU A 334 -7.67 24.33 2.37
N GLU A 335 -8.70 23.50 2.18
CA GLU A 335 -9.94 23.59 2.95
C GLU A 335 -9.68 23.32 4.45
N GLY A 336 -8.88 22.29 4.78
CA GLY A 336 -8.48 22.03 6.17
C GLY A 336 -7.69 23.18 6.80
N LEU A 337 -6.67 23.70 6.11
CA LEU A 337 -5.88 24.85 6.57
C LEU A 337 -6.75 26.11 6.74
N THR A 338 -7.67 26.33 5.81
CA THR A 338 -8.59 27.48 5.82
C THR A 338 -9.59 27.35 6.97
N ALA A 339 -10.13 26.16 7.21
CA ALA A 339 -11.04 25.90 8.32
C ALA A 339 -10.39 26.20 9.67
N LEU A 340 -9.13 25.81 9.88
CA LEU A 340 -8.43 26.13 11.12
C LEU A 340 -8.16 27.62 11.29
N ARG A 341 -7.70 28.31 10.24
CA ARG A 341 -7.29 29.73 10.34
C ARG A 341 -8.44 30.72 10.28
N TYR A 342 -9.49 30.41 9.51
CA TYR A 342 -10.52 31.35 9.11
C TYR A 342 -11.95 30.80 9.26
N GLY A 343 -12.11 29.52 9.59
CA GLY A 343 -13.44 28.92 9.76
C GLY A 343 -14.18 29.47 10.98
N TYR A 344 -13.45 29.95 12.00
CA TYR A 344 -14.04 30.50 13.21
C TYR A 344 -14.56 31.93 13.00
N ASP A 345 -15.87 32.12 13.15
CA ASP A 345 -16.51 33.44 13.14
C ASP A 345 -16.77 33.90 14.59
N ALA A 346 -15.95 34.85 15.06
CA ALA A 346 -16.08 35.46 16.38
C ALA A 346 -17.48 36.04 16.67
N ARG A 347 -18.23 36.46 15.64
CA ARG A 347 -19.56 37.06 15.79
C ARG A 347 -20.66 36.03 15.98
N ARG A 348 -20.36 34.76 15.67
CA ARG A 348 -21.29 33.64 15.84
C ARG A 348 -20.79 32.76 16.96
N ARG A 349 -21.51 32.75 18.09
CA ARG A 349 -21.26 31.82 19.22
C ARG A 349 -21.48 30.33 18.87
N ASN A 350 -21.71 30.02 17.60
CA ASN A 350 -22.15 28.72 17.10
C ASN A 350 -20.97 27.98 16.48
N GLY A 351 -20.10 27.44 17.33
CA GLY A 351 -19.18 26.34 17.03
C GLY A 351 -19.45 25.20 18.01
N TYR A 352 -18.99 23.97 17.72
CA TYR A 352 -19.08 22.85 18.67
C TYR A 352 -18.40 23.18 20.02
N HIS A 353 -17.41 24.09 20.00
CA HIS A 353 -16.75 24.64 21.18
C HIS A 353 -16.54 26.15 21.03
N SER A 354 -16.75 26.92 22.10
CA SER A 354 -16.42 28.34 22.14
C SER A 354 -14.99 28.56 22.60
N LEU A 355 -14.36 29.66 22.16
CA LEU A 355 -13.04 30.06 22.65
C LEU A 355 -13.11 30.63 24.08
N ASP A 356 -14.24 31.23 24.46
CA ASP A 356 -14.50 31.71 25.81
C ASP A 356 -15.14 30.64 26.70
N LYS A 357 -14.80 30.67 27.98
CA LYS A 357 -15.47 29.86 29.01
C LYS A 357 -16.94 30.27 29.11
N THR A 358 -17.84 29.50 28.49
CA THR A 358 -19.29 29.73 28.61
C THR A 358 -19.83 29.00 29.84
N TRP A 359 -20.71 29.67 30.60
CA TRP A 359 -21.26 29.22 31.89
C TRP A 359 -22.26 28.05 31.83
N VAL A 360 -22.37 27.34 30.69
CA VAL A 360 -23.43 26.33 30.48
C VAL A 360 -22.87 24.92 30.67
N HIS A 361 -23.62 24.09 31.41
CA HIS A 361 -23.36 22.75 31.99
C HIS A 361 -22.68 21.63 31.14
N VAL A 362 -22.12 21.90 29.96
CA VAL A 362 -21.40 20.90 29.15
C VAL A 362 -19.91 21.17 29.25
N PRO A 363 -19.07 20.24 29.75
CA PRO A 363 -17.61 20.40 29.76
C PRO A 363 -17.10 20.50 28.32
N THR A 364 -16.88 21.73 27.84
CA THR A 364 -16.20 21.98 26.57
C THR A 364 -14.69 22.06 26.79
N ILE A 365 -13.92 21.81 25.73
CA ILE A 365 -12.47 22.04 25.75
C ILE A 365 -12.22 23.54 26.00
N GLU A 366 -11.45 23.85 27.05
CA GLU A 366 -11.00 25.22 27.34
C GLU A 366 -9.73 25.57 26.54
N PHE A 367 -9.59 26.87 26.25
CA PHE A 367 -8.49 27.45 25.46
C PHE A 367 -7.76 28.58 26.20
N ASP A 368 -7.99 28.75 27.51
CA ASP A 368 -7.40 29.84 28.30
C ASP A 368 -5.86 29.80 28.26
N GLU A 369 -5.24 28.62 28.11
CA GLU A 369 -3.80 28.49 27.96
C GLU A 369 -3.24 29.09 26.66
N TYR A 370 -4.08 29.33 25.65
CA TYR A 370 -3.69 29.98 24.39
C TYR A 370 -3.94 31.48 24.42
N ARG A 371 -4.61 31.99 25.45
CA ARG A 371 -4.98 33.40 25.53
C ARG A 371 -3.74 34.27 25.65
N ILE A 372 -3.66 35.29 24.81
CA ILE A 372 -2.63 36.33 24.92
C ILE A 372 -3.10 37.31 26.01
N GLU A 373 -2.38 37.36 27.13
CA GLU A 373 -2.59 38.38 28.14
C GLU A 373 -2.17 39.74 27.56
N GLN A 374 -3.10 40.70 27.57
CA GLN A 374 -2.77 42.08 27.25
C GLN A 374 -2.12 42.68 28.49
N ALA A 375 -0.85 43.08 28.35
CA ALA A 375 -0.13 43.85 29.37
C ALA A 375 -0.69 45.26 29.52
#